data_AF-F3FT99-F1
#
_entry.id   AF-F3FT99-F1
#
_cell.length_a   1.000
_cell.length_b   1.000
_cell.length_c   1.000
_cell.angle_alpha   90.00
_cell.angle_beta   90.00
_cell.angle_gamma   90.00
#
_symmetry.space_group_name_H-M   'P 1'
#
loop_
_entity.id
_entity.type
_entity.pdbx_description
1 polymer ?
#
loop_
_entity_poly.entity_id
_entity_poly.type
_entity_poly.pdbx_seq_one_letter_code
_entity_poly.pdbx_strand_id
1 'polypeptide(L)'
;MIMSRGLSKSLANVSVSLKLAIGFGLVLLMTLMISATGWFSNQALIDRGDRVTAIAEVNELTLQLRINRMRYEDLYNAETAAQVRSTLDELDAALQTARNLLRSPENLQLLDVQIQATRDYRQSFEDMSKAIETREASRSQMGENADKAVDQADRIEAELLKEDNILAFNGIVGVSKLIQQARFQVRGYTYSGRSDFEKDANKAIDDAVTGINTLAGDISSTYSPMLQQAIAGLNGYRAAVGKYRDAQAASKAALEKMTTLGVSMLATSNDLITRQNKSRDAD
;
A
#
# COMPACT_ATOMS: atom_id res chain seq x y z
N MET A 1 -14.78 51.50 -53.91
CA MET A 1 -13.52 51.10 -54.58
C MET A 1 -12.72 52.33 -55.06
N ILE A 2 -12.34 53.26 -54.17
CA ILE A 2 -11.67 54.53 -54.55
C ILE A 2 -10.36 54.79 -53.77
N MET A 3 -10.05 54.01 -52.72
CA MET A 3 -8.89 54.26 -51.86
C MET A 3 -7.52 53.80 -52.42
N SER A 4 -7.48 53.01 -53.51
CA SER A 4 -6.22 52.44 -54.04
C SER A 4 -5.52 53.30 -55.11
N ARG A 5 -6.18 54.33 -55.66
CA ARG A 5 -5.64 55.15 -56.77
C ARG A 5 -4.73 56.30 -56.32
N GLY A 6 -4.79 56.73 -55.06
CA GLY A 6 -3.95 57.80 -54.51
C GLY A 6 -2.56 57.32 -54.05
N LEU A 7 -2.51 56.15 -53.41
CA LEU A 7 -1.27 55.49 -52.96
C LEU A 7 -0.35 55.13 -54.15
N SER A 8 -0.92 54.68 -55.27
CA SER A 8 -0.17 54.30 -56.46
C SER A 8 0.51 55.48 -57.16
N LYS A 9 -0.10 56.68 -57.17
CA LYS A 9 0.52 57.90 -57.71
C LYS A 9 1.60 58.48 -56.79
N SER A 10 1.43 58.40 -55.47
CA SER A 10 2.45 58.82 -54.50
C SER A 10 3.69 57.93 -54.56
N LEU A 11 3.50 56.60 -54.64
CA LEU A 11 4.59 55.65 -54.82
C LEU A 11 5.27 55.79 -56.18
N ALA A 12 4.57 56.18 -57.26
CA ALA A 12 5.18 56.31 -58.59
C ALA A 12 6.33 57.34 -58.65
N ASN A 13 6.21 58.46 -57.92
CA ASN A 13 7.16 59.59 -57.93
C ASN A 13 8.26 59.53 -56.86
N VAL A 14 8.30 58.45 -56.09
CA VAL A 14 9.31 58.20 -55.05
C VAL A 14 10.57 57.59 -55.67
N SER A 15 11.75 58.07 -55.25
CA SER A 15 13.04 57.57 -55.73
C SER A 15 13.14 56.05 -55.58
N VAL A 16 13.79 55.40 -56.54
CA VAL A 16 13.94 53.94 -56.58
C VAL A 16 14.53 53.39 -55.26
N SER A 17 15.40 54.15 -54.60
CA SER A 17 15.99 53.80 -53.30
C SER A 17 14.97 53.71 -52.16
N LEU A 18 13.95 54.58 -52.12
CA LEU A 18 12.93 54.53 -51.06
C LEU A 18 11.92 53.39 -51.29
N LYS A 19 11.62 53.03 -52.54
CA LYS A 19 10.83 51.81 -52.87
C LYS A 19 11.56 50.54 -52.40
N LEU A 20 12.87 50.47 -52.64
CA LEU A 20 13.74 49.40 -52.18
C LEU A 20 13.82 49.34 -50.65
N ALA A 21 13.99 50.49 -49.98
CA ALA A 21 14.03 50.55 -48.52
C ALA A 21 12.70 50.11 -47.87
N ILE A 22 11.56 50.49 -48.45
CA ILE A 22 10.24 50.04 -47.97
C ILE A 22 10.06 48.53 -48.17
N GLY A 23 10.41 48.00 -49.35
CA GLY A 23 10.36 46.56 -49.62
C GLY A 23 11.28 45.76 -48.69
N PHE A 24 12.52 46.23 -48.50
CA PHE A 24 13.50 45.62 -47.61
C PHE A 24 13.06 45.70 -46.13
N GLY A 25 12.55 46.85 -45.69
CA GLY A 25 12.01 47.01 -44.33
C GLY A 25 10.81 46.11 -44.06
N LEU A 26 9.93 45.92 -45.05
CA LEU A 26 8.80 45.00 -44.95
C LEU A 26 9.25 43.53 -44.88
N VAL A 27 10.29 43.15 -45.64
CA VAL A 27 10.90 41.82 -45.53
C VAL A 27 11.52 41.61 -44.15
N LEU A 28 12.31 42.57 -43.65
CA LEU A 28 12.90 42.48 -42.29
C LEU A 28 11.83 42.37 -41.20
N LEU A 29 10.75 43.14 -41.30
CA LEU A 29 9.64 43.08 -40.35
C LEU A 29 8.90 41.73 -40.40
N MET A 30 8.70 41.17 -41.59
CA MET A 30 8.15 39.82 -41.75
C MET A 30 9.09 38.76 -41.18
N THR A 31 10.41 38.87 -41.41
CA THR A 31 11.41 37.97 -40.81
C THR A 31 11.38 38.04 -39.29
N LEU A 32 11.31 39.25 -38.73
CA LEU A 32 11.27 39.44 -37.28
C LEU A 32 9.99 38.86 -36.66
N MET A 33 8.84 39.00 -37.34
CA MET A 33 7.60 38.33 -36.93
C MET A 33 7.72 36.80 -36.97
N ILE A 34 8.27 36.22 -38.04
CA ILE A 34 8.46 34.76 -38.14
C ILE A 34 9.43 34.26 -37.06
N SER A 35 10.53 34.97 -36.81
CA SER A 35 11.46 34.62 -35.74
C SER A 35 10.80 34.71 -34.36
N ALA A 36 9.99 35.74 -34.12
CA ALA A 36 9.27 35.89 -32.85
C ALA A 36 8.22 34.79 -32.65
N THR A 37 7.42 34.46 -33.67
CA THR A 37 6.44 33.37 -33.59
C THR A 37 7.12 32.01 -33.45
N GLY A 38 8.22 31.78 -34.16
CA GLY A 38 9.05 30.59 -33.99
C GLY A 38 9.61 30.46 -32.58
N TRP A 39 10.07 31.56 -31.99
CA TRP A 39 10.55 31.60 -30.60
C TRP A 39 9.44 31.30 -29.58
N PHE A 40 8.29 31.96 -29.67
CA PHE A 40 7.16 31.73 -28.77
C PHE A 40 6.60 30.31 -28.90
N SER A 41 6.52 29.78 -30.12
CA SER A 41 6.09 28.40 -30.38
C SER A 41 7.04 27.39 -29.73
N ASN A 42 8.36 27.58 -29.87
CA ASN A 42 9.35 26.70 -29.24
C ASN A 42 9.27 26.73 -27.72
N GLN A 43 9.09 27.90 -27.11
CA GLN A 43 8.92 28.01 -25.65
C GLN A 43 7.65 27.32 -25.15
N ALA A 44 6.53 27.49 -25.85
CA ALA A 44 5.28 26.80 -25.50
C ALA A 44 5.41 25.27 -25.60
N LEU A 45 6.20 24.76 -26.55
CA LEU A 45 6.50 23.33 -26.68
C LEU A 45 7.36 22.81 -25.52
N ILE A 46 8.39 23.55 -25.11
CA ILE A 46 9.24 23.21 -23.96
C ILE A 46 8.40 23.15 -22.68
N ASP A 47 7.64 24.22 -22.38
CA ASP A 47 6.79 24.28 -21.18
C ASP A 47 5.79 23.12 -21.11
N ARG A 48 5.24 22.69 -22.25
CA ARG A 48 4.33 21.55 -22.32
C ARG A 48 5.07 20.23 -22.12
N GLY A 49 6.25 20.09 -22.73
CA GLY A 49 7.13 18.94 -22.54
C GLY A 49 7.46 18.73 -21.06
N ASP A 50 7.85 19.81 -20.36
CA ASP A 50 8.15 19.75 -18.92
C ASP A 50 6.95 19.30 -18.09
N ARG A 51 5.74 19.77 -18.41
CA ARG A 51 4.50 19.31 -17.74
C ARG A 51 4.23 17.83 -17.98
N VAL A 52 4.35 17.36 -19.22
CA VAL A 52 4.13 15.95 -19.57
C VAL A 52 5.16 15.06 -18.88
N THR A 53 6.44 15.46 -18.88
CA THR A 53 7.52 14.74 -18.20
C THR A 53 7.26 14.65 -16.70
N ALA A 54 6.86 15.75 -16.05
CA ALA A 54 6.58 15.75 -14.62
C ALA A 54 5.39 14.82 -14.26
N ILE A 55 4.33 14.78 -15.08
CA ILE A 55 3.22 13.85 -14.85
C ILE A 55 3.63 12.40 -15.15
N ALA A 56 4.49 12.17 -16.14
CA ALA A 56 5.03 10.85 -16.45
C ALA A 56 5.88 10.29 -15.29
N GLU A 57 6.69 11.13 -14.66
CA GLU A 57 7.44 10.78 -13.45
C GLU A 57 6.51 10.38 -12.28
N VAL A 58 5.44 11.15 -12.04
CA VAL A 58 4.39 10.78 -11.06
C VAL A 58 3.78 9.41 -11.36
N ASN A 59 3.51 9.12 -12.64
CA ASN A 59 2.96 7.84 -13.08
C ASN A 59 3.96 6.68 -12.85
N GLU A 60 5.23 6.87 -13.18
CA GLU A 60 6.30 5.89 -12.96
C GLU A 60 6.50 5.61 -11.48
N LEU A 61 6.60 6.64 -10.64
CA LEU A 61 6.70 6.50 -9.19
C LEU A 61 5.47 5.81 -8.59
N THR A 62 4.28 6.05 -9.13
CA THR A 62 3.07 5.32 -8.72
C THR A 62 3.15 3.82 -9.05
N LEU A 63 3.73 3.45 -10.20
CA LEU A 63 3.99 2.04 -10.54
C LEU A 63 5.04 1.43 -9.60
N GLN A 64 6.15 2.14 -9.39
CA GLN A 64 7.22 1.72 -8.49
C GLN A 64 6.72 1.53 -7.05
N LEU A 65 5.83 2.43 -6.59
CA LEU A 65 5.19 2.34 -5.28
C LEU A 65 4.40 1.03 -5.14
N ARG A 66 3.62 0.67 -6.17
CA ARG A 66 2.87 -0.60 -6.18
C ARG A 66 3.80 -1.82 -6.19
N ILE A 67 4.91 -1.76 -6.93
CA ILE A 67 5.93 -2.83 -6.93
C ILE A 67 6.54 -3.00 -5.55
N ASN A 68 6.97 -1.90 -4.93
CA ASN A 68 7.58 -1.92 -3.60
C ASN A 68 6.58 -2.39 -2.53
N ARG A 69 5.31 -1.99 -2.63
CA ARG A 69 4.24 -2.51 -1.75
C ARG A 69 4.07 -4.02 -1.91
N MET A 70 4.02 -4.54 -3.13
CA MET A 70 3.93 -6.00 -3.36
C MET A 70 5.13 -6.75 -2.79
N ARG A 71 6.34 -6.18 -2.87
CA ARG A 71 7.53 -6.77 -2.22
C ARG A 71 7.42 -6.76 -0.69
N TYR A 72 6.85 -5.71 -0.12
CA TYR A 72 6.57 -5.65 1.31
C TYR A 72 5.51 -6.67 1.75
N GLU A 73 4.48 -6.90 0.94
CA GLU A 73 3.44 -7.93 1.16
C GLU A 73 3.99 -9.36 1.14
N ASP A 74 5.11 -9.59 0.45
CA ASP A 74 5.75 -10.90 0.38
C ASP A 74 6.73 -11.12 1.55
N LEU A 75 7.50 -10.08 1.90
CA LEU A 75 8.64 -10.22 2.82
C LEU A 75 8.40 -9.68 4.23
N TYR A 76 7.44 -8.78 4.43
CA TYR A 76 7.06 -8.20 5.72
C TYR A 76 8.23 -7.68 6.57
N ASN A 77 9.24 -7.07 5.94
CA ASN A 77 10.46 -6.68 6.62
C ASN A 77 10.71 -5.16 6.57
N ALA A 78 11.59 -4.69 7.46
CA ALA A 78 11.88 -3.27 7.61
C ALA A 78 12.48 -2.64 6.34
N GLU A 79 13.26 -3.40 5.56
CA GLU A 79 13.89 -2.91 4.34
C GLU A 79 12.85 -2.61 3.25
N THR A 80 11.95 -3.54 2.97
CA THR A 80 10.88 -3.35 1.99
C THR A 80 9.87 -2.30 2.46
N ALA A 81 9.64 -2.18 3.77
CA ALA A 81 8.84 -1.08 4.32
C ALA A 81 9.49 0.30 4.09
N ALA A 82 10.81 0.40 4.31
CA ALA A 82 11.55 1.63 4.05
C ALA A 82 11.53 2.01 2.56
N GLN A 83 11.61 1.03 1.65
CA GLN A 83 11.51 1.26 0.20
C GLN A 83 10.16 1.86 -0.19
N VAL A 84 9.06 1.37 0.40
CA VAL A 84 7.72 1.95 0.18
C VAL A 84 7.67 3.40 0.65
N ARG A 85 8.17 3.69 1.87
CA ARG A 85 8.20 5.05 2.41
C ARG A 85 9.04 6.00 1.56
N SER A 86 10.23 5.57 1.12
CA SER A 86 11.08 6.34 0.21
C SER A 86 10.36 6.68 -1.09
N THR A 87 9.67 5.69 -1.69
CA THR A 87 8.94 5.91 -2.94
C THR A 87 7.77 6.88 -2.74
N LEU A 88 7.10 6.84 -1.57
CA LEU A 88 6.06 7.82 -1.23
C LEU A 88 6.64 9.24 -1.09
N ASP A 89 7.83 9.38 -0.49
CA ASP A 89 8.50 10.66 -0.34
C ASP A 89 8.92 11.25 -1.71
N GLU A 90 9.46 10.41 -2.59
CA GLU A 90 9.78 10.76 -3.98
C GLU A 90 8.51 11.15 -4.76
N LEU A 91 7.43 10.40 -4.59
CA LEU A 91 6.14 10.68 -5.22
C LEU A 91 5.55 12.02 -4.73
N ASP A 92 5.63 12.31 -3.42
CA ASP A 92 5.19 13.59 -2.87
C ASP A 92 6.00 14.75 -3.48
N ALA A 93 7.31 14.61 -3.64
CA ALA A 93 8.15 15.61 -4.28
C ALA A 93 7.80 15.79 -5.77
N ALA A 94 7.64 14.71 -6.53
CA ALA A 94 7.24 14.75 -7.94
C ALA A 94 5.87 15.42 -8.13
N LEU A 95 4.92 15.16 -7.23
CA LEU A 95 3.60 15.81 -7.24
C LEU A 95 3.71 17.32 -7.00
N GLN A 96 4.58 17.78 -6.10
CA GLN A 96 4.82 19.22 -5.91
C GLN A 96 5.47 19.85 -7.16
N THR A 97 6.44 19.17 -7.77
CA THR A 97 7.05 19.63 -9.03
C THR A 97 5.99 19.77 -10.14
N ALA A 98 5.17 18.74 -10.36
CA ALA A 98 4.09 18.80 -11.33
C ALA A 98 3.12 19.95 -11.04
N ARG A 99 2.78 20.17 -9.76
CA ARG A 99 1.87 21.24 -9.33
C ARG A 99 2.37 22.63 -9.71
N ASN A 100 3.67 22.86 -9.60
CA ASN A 100 4.29 24.15 -9.93
C ASN A 100 4.35 24.44 -11.43
N LEU A 101 4.32 23.38 -12.27
CA LEU A 101 4.37 23.48 -13.73
C LEU A 101 2.99 23.61 -14.38
N LEU A 102 1.95 23.04 -13.75
CA LEU A 102 0.58 23.08 -14.26
C LEU A 102 -0.03 24.48 -14.12
N ARG A 103 -0.88 24.83 -15.10
CA ARG A 103 -1.49 26.17 -15.21
C ARG A 103 -3.02 26.17 -15.24
N SER A 104 -3.65 25.13 -15.78
CA SER A 104 -5.11 25.06 -15.84
C SER A 104 -5.69 24.69 -14.47
N PRO A 105 -6.75 25.39 -14.00
CA PRO A 105 -7.43 25.06 -12.76
C PRO A 105 -7.94 23.61 -12.69
N GLU A 106 -8.46 23.09 -13.80
CA GLU A 106 -8.99 21.72 -13.90
C GLU A 106 -7.88 20.69 -13.68
N ASN A 107 -6.71 20.91 -14.27
CA ASN A 107 -5.57 20.00 -14.09
C ASN A 107 -4.98 20.11 -12.68
N LEU A 108 -4.96 21.31 -12.09
CA LEU A 108 -4.54 21.49 -10.70
C LEU A 108 -5.49 20.77 -9.74
N GLN A 109 -6.80 20.78 -10.00
CA GLN A 109 -7.77 20.03 -9.20
C GLN A 109 -7.54 18.51 -9.27
N LEU A 110 -7.28 17.97 -10.46
CA LEU A 110 -6.93 16.56 -10.63
C LEU A 110 -5.63 16.19 -9.90
N LEU A 111 -4.64 17.08 -9.91
CA LEU A 111 -3.40 16.87 -9.18
C LEU A 111 -3.60 16.97 -7.66
N ASP A 112 -4.46 17.87 -7.17
CA ASP A 112 -4.78 17.96 -5.75
C ASP A 112 -5.50 16.67 -5.27
N VAL A 113 -6.33 16.05 -6.11
CA VAL A 113 -6.89 14.71 -5.87
C VAL A 113 -5.78 13.66 -5.79
N GLN A 114 -4.78 13.72 -6.68
CA GLN A 114 -3.62 12.83 -6.67
C GLN A 114 -2.80 12.96 -5.37
N ILE A 115 -2.55 14.19 -4.92
CA ILE A 115 -1.85 14.50 -3.66
C ILE A 115 -2.62 13.91 -2.48
N GLN A 116 -3.94 14.09 -2.44
CA GLN A 116 -4.75 13.51 -1.38
C GLN A 116 -4.73 11.97 -1.41
N ALA A 117 -4.81 11.37 -2.61
CA ALA A 117 -4.72 9.92 -2.77
C ALA A 117 -3.37 9.37 -2.27
N THR A 118 -2.25 10.05 -2.54
CA THR A 118 -0.92 9.68 -2.01
C THR A 118 -0.87 9.72 -0.49
N ARG A 119 -1.47 10.76 0.14
CA ARG A 119 -1.56 10.85 1.61
C ARG A 119 -2.41 9.72 2.20
N ASP A 120 -3.56 9.44 1.58
CA ASP A 120 -4.44 8.35 2.01
C ASP A 120 -3.77 6.98 1.84
N TYR A 121 -2.95 6.84 0.78
CA TYR A 121 -2.13 5.64 0.54
C TYR A 121 -1.10 5.49 1.65
N ARG A 122 -0.35 6.55 1.97
CA ARG A 122 0.66 6.56 3.04
C ARG A 122 0.05 6.16 4.37
N GLN A 123 -1.10 6.73 4.76
CA GLN A 123 -1.78 6.34 5.98
C GLN A 123 -2.17 4.87 5.97
N SER A 124 -2.74 4.39 4.86
CA SER A 124 -3.15 2.99 4.71
C SER A 124 -1.94 2.04 4.77
N PHE A 125 -0.77 2.48 4.28
CA PHE A 125 0.46 1.72 4.37
C PHE A 125 0.97 1.60 5.82
N GLU A 126 0.90 2.68 6.60
CA GLU A 126 1.26 2.64 8.03
C GLU A 126 0.28 1.76 8.82
N ASP A 127 -1.03 1.84 8.53
CA ASP A 127 -2.05 0.98 9.14
C ASP A 127 -1.77 -0.50 8.84
N MET A 128 -1.43 -0.81 7.58
CA MET A 128 -1.03 -2.16 7.16
C MET A 128 0.23 -2.62 7.90
N SER A 129 1.26 -1.77 7.99
CA SER A 129 2.53 -2.10 8.62
C SER A 129 2.35 -2.44 10.10
N LYS A 130 1.58 -1.61 10.81
CA LYS A 130 1.24 -1.85 12.23
C LYS A 130 0.43 -3.13 12.43
N ALA A 131 -0.50 -3.41 11.51
CA ALA A 131 -1.28 -4.65 11.55
C ALA A 131 -0.38 -5.88 11.36
N ILE A 132 0.59 -5.84 10.44
CA ILE A 132 1.56 -6.92 10.24
C ILE A 132 2.44 -7.11 11.48
N GLU A 133 2.95 -6.04 12.09
CA GLU A 133 3.71 -6.13 13.36
C GLU A 133 2.90 -6.82 14.46
N THR A 134 1.62 -6.44 14.60
CA THR A 134 0.70 -7.06 15.56
C THR A 134 0.46 -8.53 15.24
N ARG A 135 0.34 -8.88 13.95
CA ARG A 135 0.18 -10.26 13.49
C ARG A 135 1.39 -11.11 13.88
N GLU A 136 2.60 -10.66 13.60
CA GLU A 136 3.83 -11.39 13.90
C GLU A 136 4.07 -11.51 15.42
N ALA A 137 3.81 -10.45 16.19
CA ALA A 137 3.84 -10.51 17.65
C ALA A 137 2.83 -11.54 18.20
N SER A 138 1.64 -11.62 17.59
CA SER A 138 0.63 -12.62 17.96
C SER A 138 1.08 -14.05 17.65
N ARG A 139 1.87 -14.27 16.59
CA ARG A 139 2.45 -15.60 16.29
C ARG A 139 3.44 -16.05 17.37
N SER A 140 4.28 -15.15 17.86
CA SER A 140 5.17 -15.42 18.98
C SER A 140 4.39 -15.73 20.27
N GLN A 141 3.40 -14.90 20.62
CA GLN A 141 2.52 -15.15 21.77
C GLN A 141 1.75 -16.46 21.67
N MET A 142 1.36 -16.87 20.45
CA MET A 142 0.73 -18.16 20.21
C MET A 142 1.68 -19.32 20.60
N GLY A 143 2.93 -19.28 20.17
CA GLY A 143 3.94 -20.27 20.54
C GLY A 143 4.15 -20.35 22.05
N GLU A 144 4.47 -19.22 22.69
CA GLU A 144 4.74 -19.15 24.13
C GLU A 144 3.59 -19.66 25.00
N ASN A 145 2.35 -19.31 24.66
CA ASN A 145 1.18 -19.72 25.44
C ASN A 145 0.82 -21.20 25.23
N ALA A 146 1.01 -21.73 24.02
CA ALA A 146 0.85 -23.16 23.77
C ALA A 146 1.93 -23.98 24.51
N ASP A 147 3.17 -23.50 24.50
CA ASP A 147 4.29 -24.19 25.16
C ASP A 147 4.10 -24.22 26.69
N LYS A 148 3.57 -23.14 27.31
CA LYS A 148 3.15 -23.17 28.72
C LYS A 148 2.15 -24.29 29.04
N ALA A 149 1.19 -24.54 28.15
CA ALA A 149 0.20 -25.60 28.36
C ALA A 149 0.84 -27.00 28.24
N VAL A 150 1.74 -27.17 27.28
CA VAL A 150 2.52 -28.40 27.09
C VAL A 150 3.41 -28.67 28.30
N ASP A 151 4.17 -27.68 28.77
CA ASP A 151 5.09 -27.84 29.91
C ASP A 151 4.37 -28.31 31.19
N GLN A 152 3.16 -27.80 31.43
CA GLN A 152 2.37 -28.25 32.58
C GLN A 152 1.84 -29.67 32.40
N ALA A 153 1.39 -30.01 31.19
CA ALA A 153 0.92 -31.36 30.88
C ALA A 153 2.06 -32.38 31.04
N ASP A 154 3.25 -32.08 30.52
CA ASP A 154 4.44 -32.94 30.59
C ASP A 154 4.88 -33.17 32.05
N ARG A 155 4.80 -32.14 32.90
CA ARG A 155 5.11 -32.30 34.33
C ARG A 155 4.10 -33.18 35.05
N ILE A 156 2.79 -33.04 34.75
CA ILE A 156 1.75 -33.92 35.31
C ILE A 156 1.97 -35.35 34.84
N GLU A 157 2.25 -35.54 33.55
CA GLU A 157 2.57 -36.84 32.97
C GLU A 157 3.77 -37.52 33.68
N ALA A 158 4.84 -36.77 33.93
CA ALA A 158 6.02 -37.27 34.64
C ALA A 158 5.74 -37.65 36.11
N GLU A 159 4.87 -36.94 36.82
CA GLU A 159 4.48 -37.31 38.19
C GLU A 159 3.56 -38.53 38.21
N LEU A 160 2.56 -38.59 37.32
CA LEU A 160 1.65 -39.74 37.23
C LEU A 160 2.35 -41.04 36.86
N LEU A 161 3.43 -40.98 36.07
CA LEU A 161 4.30 -42.13 35.79
C LEU A 161 4.96 -42.71 37.04
N LYS A 162 5.29 -41.88 38.04
CA LYS A 162 5.91 -42.32 39.30
C LYS A 162 4.89 -42.98 40.23
N GLU A 163 3.62 -42.59 40.12
CA GLU A 163 2.52 -43.09 40.95
C GLU A 163 1.94 -44.43 40.47
N ASP A 164 2.42 -44.96 39.32
CA ASP A 164 1.91 -46.18 38.66
C ASP A 164 0.39 -46.13 38.38
N ASN A 165 -0.17 -44.92 38.21
CA ASN A 165 -1.59 -44.72 37.93
C ASN A 165 -1.85 -44.65 36.41
N ILE A 166 -1.98 -45.83 35.79
CA ILE A 166 -2.17 -45.98 34.35
C ILE A 166 -3.41 -45.22 33.82
N LEU A 167 -4.50 -45.18 34.59
CA LEU A 167 -5.74 -44.51 34.15
C LEU A 167 -5.55 -42.99 34.08
N ALA A 168 -4.97 -42.40 35.12
CA ALA A 168 -4.64 -40.97 35.13
C ALA A 168 -3.59 -40.63 34.06
N PHE A 169 -2.58 -41.50 33.88
CA PHE A 169 -1.57 -41.36 32.83
C PHE A 169 -2.18 -41.33 31.42
N ASN A 170 -3.10 -42.25 31.12
CA ASN A 170 -3.80 -42.24 29.83
C ASN A 170 -4.64 -40.97 29.63
N GLY A 171 -5.22 -40.44 30.72
CA GLY A 171 -5.96 -39.18 30.70
C GLY A 171 -5.09 -37.99 30.30
N ILE A 172 -3.92 -37.83 30.92
CA ILE A 172 -2.99 -36.73 30.57
C ILE A 172 -2.42 -36.88 29.16
N VAL A 173 -2.11 -38.10 28.70
CA VAL A 173 -1.72 -38.33 27.29
C VAL A 173 -2.83 -37.91 26.32
N GLY A 174 -4.10 -38.12 26.69
CA GLY A 174 -5.26 -37.63 25.94
C GLY A 174 -5.30 -36.11 25.85
N VAL A 175 -5.05 -35.41 26.97
CA VAL A 175 -4.93 -33.95 27.00
C VAL A 175 -3.78 -33.46 26.12
N SER A 176 -2.59 -34.07 26.21
CA SER A 176 -1.43 -33.70 25.37
C SER A 176 -1.76 -33.83 23.87
N LYS A 177 -2.49 -34.89 23.47
CA LYS A 177 -2.98 -35.04 22.09
C LYS A 177 -3.94 -33.91 21.67
N LEU A 178 -4.86 -33.51 22.54
CA LEU A 178 -5.78 -32.38 22.26
C LEU A 178 -5.02 -31.06 22.11
N ILE A 179 -4.01 -30.81 22.95
CA ILE A 179 -3.15 -29.61 22.83
C ILE A 179 -2.41 -29.61 21.49
N GLN A 180 -1.83 -30.75 21.07
CA GLN A 180 -1.15 -30.83 19.78
C GLN A 180 -2.14 -30.70 18.60
N GLN A 181 -3.36 -31.24 18.71
CA GLN A 181 -4.41 -31.05 17.72
C GLN A 181 -4.80 -29.57 17.58
N ALA A 182 -4.90 -28.85 18.69
CA ALA A 182 -5.13 -27.40 18.69
C ALA A 182 -3.99 -26.64 17.98
N ARG A 183 -2.73 -27.01 18.25
CA ARG A 183 -1.56 -26.44 17.56
C ARG A 183 -1.58 -26.73 16.06
N PHE A 184 -1.97 -27.94 15.67
CA PHE A 184 -2.11 -28.33 14.26
C PHE A 184 -3.17 -27.50 13.54
N GLN A 185 -4.38 -27.38 14.11
CA GLN A 185 -5.45 -26.61 13.50
C GLN A 185 -5.13 -25.12 13.39
N VAL A 186 -4.54 -24.52 14.43
CA VAL A 186 -4.08 -23.12 14.38
C VAL A 186 -2.99 -22.90 13.33
N ARG A 187 -2.06 -23.84 13.15
CA ARG A 187 -1.08 -23.77 12.04
C ARG A 187 -1.77 -23.82 10.68
N GLY A 188 -2.76 -24.70 10.51
CA GLY A 188 -3.58 -24.76 9.29
C GLY A 188 -4.33 -23.45 9.03
N TYR A 189 -4.89 -22.83 10.06
CA TYR A 189 -5.52 -21.51 9.97
C TYR A 189 -4.53 -20.41 9.60
N THR A 190 -3.43 -20.27 10.35
CA THR A 190 -2.45 -19.19 10.14
C THR A 190 -1.69 -19.31 8.82
N TYR A 191 -1.61 -20.51 8.23
CA TYR A 191 -1.09 -20.71 6.88
C TYR A 191 -2.12 -20.38 5.80
N SER A 192 -3.37 -20.83 5.95
CA SER A 192 -4.39 -20.67 4.90
C SER A 192 -5.11 -19.33 4.91
N GLY A 193 -5.18 -18.66 6.07
CA GLY A 193 -5.94 -17.42 6.27
C GLY A 193 -7.45 -17.56 6.11
N ARG A 194 -7.98 -18.78 6.04
CA ARG A 194 -9.41 -19.06 5.77
C ARG A 194 -10.24 -19.09 7.06
N SER A 195 -11.42 -18.48 7.02
CA SER A 195 -12.35 -18.42 8.17
C SER A 195 -12.80 -19.79 8.67
N ASP A 196 -12.96 -20.78 7.79
CA ASP A 196 -13.37 -22.13 8.19
C ASP A 196 -12.34 -22.78 9.13
N PHE A 197 -11.05 -22.54 8.87
CA PHE A 197 -9.96 -23.03 9.69
C PHE A 197 -9.86 -22.29 11.03
N GLU A 198 -10.29 -21.03 11.10
CA GLU A 198 -10.38 -20.29 12.38
C GLU A 198 -11.34 -21.00 13.34
N LYS A 199 -12.50 -21.40 12.83
CA LYS A 199 -13.52 -22.09 13.62
C LYS A 199 -12.99 -23.43 14.15
N ASP A 200 -12.36 -24.22 13.29
CA ASP A 200 -11.78 -25.51 13.66
C ASP A 200 -10.62 -25.35 14.66
N ALA A 201 -9.79 -24.33 14.49
CA ALA A 201 -8.72 -23.98 15.41
C ALA A 201 -9.24 -23.60 16.79
N ASN A 202 -10.21 -22.69 16.86
CA ASN A 202 -10.83 -22.27 18.12
C ASN A 202 -11.54 -23.45 18.81
N LYS A 203 -12.26 -24.27 18.05
CA LYS A 203 -12.87 -25.49 18.58
C LYS A 203 -11.84 -26.43 19.19
N ALA A 204 -10.73 -26.70 18.51
CA ALA A 204 -9.70 -27.59 19.02
C ALA A 204 -9.05 -27.07 20.31
N ILE A 205 -8.92 -25.74 20.47
CA ILE A 205 -8.48 -25.13 21.73
C ILE A 205 -9.51 -25.35 22.84
N ASP A 206 -10.81 -25.15 22.55
CA ASP A 206 -11.89 -25.37 23.51
C ASP A 206 -11.99 -26.85 23.93
N ASP A 207 -11.76 -27.77 22.99
CA ASP A 207 -11.72 -29.21 23.26
C ASP A 207 -10.54 -29.56 24.18
N ALA A 208 -9.37 -28.93 24.01
CA ALA A 208 -8.22 -29.12 24.90
C ALA A 208 -8.48 -28.60 26.32
N VAL A 209 -9.11 -27.43 26.46
CA VAL A 209 -9.54 -26.90 27.77
C VAL A 209 -10.57 -27.83 28.43
N THR A 210 -11.52 -28.34 27.64
CA THR A 210 -12.51 -29.31 28.12
C THR A 210 -11.84 -30.59 28.58
N GLY A 211 -10.86 -31.11 27.83
CA GLY A 211 -10.07 -32.27 28.23
C GLY A 211 -9.34 -32.09 29.55
N ILE A 212 -8.75 -30.91 29.79
CA ILE A 212 -8.11 -30.59 31.07
C ILE A 212 -9.13 -30.56 32.21
N ASN A 213 -10.30 -29.97 32.01
CA ASN A 213 -11.34 -29.91 33.04
C ASN A 213 -11.89 -31.31 33.38
N THR A 214 -12.06 -32.18 32.39
CA THR A 214 -12.44 -33.58 32.63
C THR A 214 -11.36 -34.29 33.44
N LEU A 215 -10.09 -34.18 33.03
CA LEU A 215 -8.97 -34.76 33.76
C LEU A 215 -8.90 -34.27 35.21
N ALA A 216 -9.19 -33.00 35.47
CA ALA A 216 -9.22 -32.42 36.81
C ALA A 216 -10.23 -33.11 37.75
N GLY A 217 -11.31 -33.67 37.21
CA GLY A 217 -12.30 -34.45 37.98
C GLY A 217 -11.86 -35.89 38.28
N ASP A 218 -10.91 -36.41 37.49
CA ASP A 218 -10.49 -37.81 37.53
C ASP A 218 -9.18 -38.05 38.29
N ILE A 219 -8.39 -36.99 38.54
CA ILE A 219 -7.07 -37.09 39.20
C ILE A 219 -7.03 -36.34 40.55
N SER A 220 -5.98 -36.60 41.33
CA SER A 220 -5.74 -35.94 42.62
C SER A 220 -5.75 -34.41 42.51
N SER A 221 -6.40 -33.74 43.46
CA SER A 221 -6.43 -32.27 43.55
C SER A 221 -5.05 -31.64 43.78
N THR A 222 -4.03 -32.44 44.08
CA THR A 222 -2.62 -31.99 44.14
C THR A 222 -2.16 -31.42 42.79
N TYR A 223 -2.71 -31.88 41.67
CA TYR A 223 -2.38 -31.38 40.33
C TYR A 223 -3.18 -30.15 39.89
N SER A 224 -4.19 -29.72 40.67
CA SER A 224 -5.07 -28.60 40.30
C SER A 224 -4.30 -27.30 39.95
N PRO A 225 -3.23 -26.89 40.65
CA PRO A 225 -2.47 -25.70 40.27
C PRO A 225 -1.83 -25.80 38.88
N MET A 226 -1.34 -26.98 38.49
CA MET A 226 -0.70 -27.21 37.20
C MET A 226 -1.74 -27.24 36.07
N LEU A 227 -2.88 -27.90 36.30
CA LEU A 227 -4.01 -27.90 35.36
C LEU A 227 -4.55 -26.49 35.14
N GLN A 228 -4.66 -25.66 36.19
CA GLN A 228 -5.04 -24.26 36.08
C GLN A 228 -4.04 -23.44 35.26
N GLN A 229 -2.74 -23.67 35.43
CA GLN A 229 -1.71 -23.03 34.60
C GLN A 229 -1.80 -23.48 33.13
N ALA A 230 -2.10 -24.75 32.87
CA ALA A 230 -2.32 -25.25 31.51
C ALA A 230 -3.53 -24.58 30.84
N ILE A 231 -4.65 -24.45 31.55
CA ILE A 231 -5.84 -23.70 31.08
C ILE A 231 -5.48 -22.24 30.81
N ALA A 232 -4.73 -21.59 31.70
CA ALA A 232 -4.30 -20.21 31.50
C ALA A 232 -3.45 -20.06 30.22
N GLY A 233 -2.55 -21.02 29.95
CA GLY A 233 -1.81 -21.12 28.70
C GLY A 233 -2.73 -21.23 27.48
N LEU A 234 -3.70 -22.15 27.49
CA LEU A 234 -4.65 -22.31 26.38
C LEU A 234 -5.55 -21.09 26.17
N ASN A 235 -5.96 -20.40 27.24
CA ASN A 235 -6.72 -19.15 27.14
C ASN A 235 -5.87 -18.03 26.53
N GLY A 236 -4.60 -17.90 26.93
CA GLY A 236 -3.64 -16.99 26.29
C GLY A 236 -3.41 -17.33 24.82
N TYR A 237 -3.35 -18.62 24.50
CA TYR A 237 -3.22 -19.12 23.13
C TYR A 237 -4.42 -18.72 22.27
N ARG A 238 -5.65 -18.94 22.77
CA ARG A 238 -6.89 -18.51 22.10
C ARG A 238 -6.93 -16.99 21.88
N ALA A 239 -6.55 -16.21 22.89
CA ALA A 239 -6.52 -14.76 22.78
C ALA A 239 -5.53 -14.30 21.70
N ALA A 240 -4.36 -14.94 21.60
CA ALA A 240 -3.36 -14.65 20.57
C ALA A 240 -3.85 -15.03 19.16
N VAL A 241 -4.60 -16.14 19.01
CA VAL A 241 -5.28 -16.50 17.74
C VAL A 241 -6.27 -15.40 17.32
N GLY A 242 -7.07 -14.88 18.27
CA GLY A 242 -8.00 -13.77 18.01
C GLY A 242 -7.30 -12.49 17.55
N LYS A 243 -6.19 -12.12 18.22
CA LYS A 243 -5.38 -10.96 17.80
C LYS A 243 -4.78 -11.15 16.41
N TYR A 244 -4.30 -12.35 16.09
CA TYR A 244 -3.79 -12.69 14.76
C TYR A 244 -4.86 -12.47 13.69
N ARG A 245 -6.08 -12.97 13.92
CA ARG A 245 -7.22 -12.78 13.01
C ARG A 245 -7.49 -11.30 12.74
N ASP A 246 -7.65 -10.52 13.81
CA ASP A 246 -8.02 -9.11 13.70
C ASP A 246 -6.93 -8.31 12.97
N ALA A 247 -5.66 -8.60 13.27
CA ALA A 247 -4.53 -8.00 12.60
C ALA A 247 -4.44 -8.39 11.11
N GLN A 248 -4.70 -9.66 10.77
CA GLN A 248 -4.76 -10.11 9.38
C GLN A 248 -5.89 -9.43 8.61
N ALA A 249 -7.07 -9.26 9.23
CA ALA A 249 -8.20 -8.56 8.61
C ALA A 249 -7.88 -7.08 8.38
N ALA A 250 -7.29 -6.40 9.37
CA ALA A 250 -6.87 -5.00 9.23
C ALA A 250 -5.82 -4.81 8.12
N SER A 251 -4.81 -5.70 8.05
CA SER A 251 -3.81 -5.68 6.98
C SER A 251 -4.45 -5.86 5.60
N LYS A 252 -5.43 -6.76 5.46
CA LYS A 252 -6.15 -6.98 4.20
C LYS A 252 -6.97 -5.76 3.77
N ALA A 253 -7.72 -5.15 4.71
CA ALA A 253 -8.51 -3.96 4.43
C ALA A 253 -7.65 -2.77 3.97
N ALA A 254 -6.50 -2.57 4.64
CA ALA A 254 -5.53 -1.55 4.25
C ALA A 254 -4.94 -1.79 2.86
N LEU A 255 -4.61 -3.05 2.53
CA LEU A 255 -4.15 -3.45 1.21
C LEU A 255 -5.19 -3.20 0.10
N GLU A 256 -6.45 -3.55 0.34
CA GLU A 256 -7.55 -3.31 -0.59
C GLU A 256 -7.67 -1.80 -0.88
N LYS A 257 -7.66 -0.96 0.16
CA LYS A 257 -7.70 0.50 0.01
C LYS A 257 -6.50 1.01 -0.81
N MET A 258 -5.28 0.59 -0.51
CA MET A 258 -4.09 0.98 -1.27
C MET A 258 -4.15 0.51 -2.73
N THR A 259 -4.76 -0.64 -3.01
CA THR A 259 -4.92 -1.15 -4.36
C THR A 259 -5.88 -0.28 -5.17
N THR A 260 -7.02 0.09 -4.59
CA THR A 260 -7.97 1.03 -5.22
C THR A 260 -7.33 2.40 -5.45
N LEU A 261 -6.63 2.94 -4.44
CA LEU A 261 -5.90 4.21 -4.56
C LEU A 261 -4.87 4.16 -5.68
N GLY A 262 -4.03 3.12 -5.73
CA GLY A 262 -3.02 2.95 -6.78
C GLY A 262 -3.60 2.89 -8.19
N VAL A 263 -4.76 2.24 -8.38
CA VAL A 263 -5.46 2.24 -9.67
C VAL A 263 -5.97 3.63 -10.03
N SER A 264 -6.62 4.32 -9.09
CA SER A 264 -7.11 5.69 -9.29
C SER A 264 -5.97 6.65 -9.63
N MET A 265 -4.83 6.50 -8.95
CA MET A 265 -3.65 7.34 -9.13
C MET A 265 -3.05 7.21 -10.54
N LEU A 266 -3.00 5.99 -11.08
CA LEU A 266 -2.55 5.76 -12.46
C LEU A 266 -3.57 6.29 -13.48
N ALA A 267 -4.87 6.12 -13.22
CA ALA A 267 -5.92 6.64 -14.09
C ALA A 267 -5.87 8.17 -14.20
N THR A 268 -5.75 8.87 -13.06
CA THR A 268 -5.62 10.34 -13.01
C THR A 268 -4.36 10.81 -13.73
N SER A 269 -3.22 10.13 -13.54
CA SER A 269 -1.98 10.50 -14.24
C SER A 269 -2.10 10.35 -15.76
N ASN A 270 -2.74 9.27 -16.24
CA ASN A 270 -3.00 9.06 -17.66
C ASN A 270 -3.98 10.09 -18.25
N ASP A 271 -5.01 10.50 -17.49
CA ASP A 271 -5.93 11.56 -17.91
C ASP A 271 -5.20 12.90 -18.02
N LEU A 272 -4.36 13.24 -17.03
CA LEU A 272 -3.53 14.44 -17.05
C LEU A 272 -2.58 14.49 -18.26
N ILE A 273 -1.88 13.39 -18.56
CA ILE A 273 -1.03 13.28 -19.78
C ILE A 273 -1.87 13.48 -21.04
N THR A 274 -3.03 12.82 -21.12
CA THR A 274 -3.94 12.93 -22.28
C THR A 274 -4.42 14.36 -22.48
N ARG A 275 -4.74 15.08 -21.40
CA ARG A 275 -5.16 16.50 -21.45
C ARG A 275 -4.03 17.40 -21.93
N GLN A 276 -2.79 17.21 -21.44
CA GLN A 276 -1.64 17.99 -21.92
C GLN A 276 -1.37 17.72 -23.40
N ASN A 277 -1.55 16.48 -23.87
CA ASN A 277 -1.40 16.13 -25.27
C ASN A 277 -2.52 16.69 -26.16
N LYS A 278 -3.78 16.73 -25.70
CA LYS A 278 -4.91 17.29 -26.48
C LYS A 278 -4.85 18.81 -26.63
N SER A 279 -4.25 19.53 -25.67
CA SER A 279 -3.94 20.96 -25.84
C SER A 279 -3.07 21.26 -27.07
N ARG A 280 -2.48 20.25 -27.71
CA ARG A 280 -1.75 20.34 -28.98
C ARG A 280 -2.62 20.64 -30.20
N ASP A 281 -3.90 20.25 -30.17
CA ASP A 281 -4.74 20.23 -31.38
C ASP A 281 -5.70 21.44 -31.45
N ALA A 282 -5.62 22.37 -30.50
CA ALA A 282 -6.49 23.55 -30.38
C ALA A 282 -5.78 24.91 -30.57
N ASP A 283 -4.46 24.90 -30.80
CA ASP A 283 -3.62 26.06 -31.18
C ASP A 283 -3.14 25.91 -32.64
#